data_AF-A0A2E6QH38-F1
#
_entry.id   AF-A0A2E6QH38-F1
#
_cell.length_a   1.000
_cell.length_b   1.000
_cell.length_c   1.000
_cell.angle_alpha   90.00
_cell.angle_beta   90.00
_cell.angle_gamma   90.00
#
_symmetry.space_group_name_H-M   'P 1'
#
loop_
_entity.id
_entity.type
_entity.pdbx_description
1 polymer ?
#
loop_
_entity_poly.entity_id
_entity_poly.type
_entity_poly.pdbx_seq_one_letter_code
_entity_poly.pdbx_strand_id
1 'polypeptide(L)'
;MSELAVTVNGRDYRITCAPGEEARVSKLAEYIDLRVRELSEKVGQIGDTTLMLMAGLMIADELSDAYDALESARGNEQAPESGGGSDSAEAAAVTESLDRMATRIAHLAERLENT
;
A
#
# COMPACT_ATOMS: atom_id res chain seq x y z
N MET A 1 13.38 -16.69 21.80
CA MET A 1 12.45 -15.58 21.53
C MET A 1 13.15 -14.32 22.01
N SER A 2 13.24 -13.30 21.15
CA SER A 2 13.82 -12.00 21.50
C SER A 2 12.70 -10.97 21.59
N GLU A 3 12.80 -10.01 22.50
CA GLU A 3 11.88 -8.87 22.59
C GLU A 3 12.60 -7.60 22.14
N LEU A 4 11.96 -6.86 21.23
CA LEU A 4 12.43 -5.58 20.75
C LEU A 4 11.44 -4.49 21.18
N ALA A 5 11.97 -3.42 21.77
CA ALA A 5 11.21 -2.20 22.00
C ALA A 5 11.25 -1.34 20.72
N VAL A 6 10.08 -0.91 20.26
CA VAL A 6 9.94 -0.02 19.11
C VAL A 6 9.06 1.16 19.49
N THR A 7 9.35 2.34 18.96
CA THR A 7 8.58 3.56 19.23
C THR A 7 7.80 3.94 17.98
N VAL A 8 6.47 4.10 18.11
CA VAL A 8 5.58 4.51 17.03
C VAL A 8 4.70 5.64 17.54
N ASN A 9 4.70 6.78 16.84
CA ASN A 9 3.96 7.99 17.23
C ASN A 9 4.28 8.45 18.68
N GLY A 10 5.54 8.30 19.11
CA GLY A 10 5.98 8.65 20.47
C GLY A 10 5.50 7.68 21.57
N ARG A 11 4.89 6.54 21.21
CA ARG A 11 4.53 5.46 22.14
C ARG A 11 5.44 4.26 21.97
N ASP A 12 5.86 3.67 23.08
CA ASP A 12 6.69 2.47 23.08
C ASP A 12 5.84 1.19 23.06
N TYR A 13 6.22 0.27 22.18
CA TYR A 13 5.63 -1.04 22.00
C TYR A 13 6.70 -2.12 22.14
N ARG A 14 6.36 -3.25 22.76
CA ARG A 14 7.24 -4.42 22.84
C ARG A 14 6.77 -5.47 21.85
N ILE A 15 7.66 -5.84 20.93
CA ILE A 15 7.39 -6.82 19.88
C ILE A 15 8.28 -8.03 20.08
N THR A 16 7.66 -9.20 20.15
CA THR A 16 8.37 -10.48 20.21
C THR A 16 8.72 -10.92 18.79
N CYS A 17 10.00 -11.20 18.55
CA CYS A 17 10.50 -11.63 17.25
C CYS A 17 11.43 -12.85 17.37
N ALA A 18 11.67 -13.51 16.23
CA ALA A 18 12.61 -14.60 16.16
C ALA A 18 14.07 -14.07 16.26
N PRO A 19 15.01 -14.87 16.80
CA PRO A 19 16.42 -14.48 16.84
C PRO A 19 16.94 -14.12 15.45
N GLY A 20 17.54 -12.94 15.31
CA GLY A 20 18.09 -12.44 14.03
C GLY A 20 17.11 -11.62 13.18
N GLU A 21 15.82 -11.52 13.53
CA GLU A 21 14.85 -10.67 12.81
C GLU A 21 14.75 -9.24 13.35
N GLU A 22 15.45 -8.93 14.44
CA GLU A 22 15.38 -7.65 15.17
C GLU A 22 15.55 -6.44 14.25
N ALA A 23 16.56 -6.46 13.38
CA ALA A 23 16.81 -5.38 12.43
C ALA A 23 15.67 -5.19 11.42
N ARG A 24 15.08 -6.30 10.94
CA ARG A 24 13.95 -6.26 10.01
C ARG A 24 12.71 -5.69 10.71
N VAL A 25 12.43 -6.13 11.93
CA VAL A 25 11.29 -5.64 12.73
C VAL A 25 11.46 -4.15 13.06
N SER A 26 12.67 -3.71 13.43
CA SER A 26 12.96 -2.28 13.64
C SER A 26 12.64 -1.45 12.41
N LYS A 27 13.11 -1.88 11.24
CA LYS A 27 12.85 -1.18 9.97
C LYS A 27 11.36 -1.12 9.62
N LEU A 28 10.61 -2.18 9.89
CA LEU A 28 9.16 -2.19 9.69
C LEU A 28 8.45 -1.24 10.65
N ALA A 29 8.89 -1.17 11.92
CA ALA A 29 8.33 -0.24 12.90
C ALA A 29 8.62 1.23 12.54
N GLU A 30 9.83 1.53 12.06
CA GLU A 30 10.19 2.85 11.54
C GLU A 30 9.31 3.26 10.35
N TYR A 31 9.01 2.32 9.45
CA TYR A 31 8.11 2.57 8.33
C TYR A 31 6.69 2.91 8.80
N ILE A 32 6.16 2.15 9.78
CA ILE A 32 4.85 2.42 10.36
C ILE A 32 4.85 3.79 11.06
N ASP A 33 5.87 4.11 11.84
CA ASP A 33 6.01 5.40 12.54
C ASP A 33 5.99 6.58 11.56
N LEU A 34 6.69 6.46 10.42
CA LEU A 34 6.65 7.47 9.36
C LEU A 34 5.22 7.70 8.85
N ARG A 35 4.50 6.63 8.49
CA ARG A 35 3.12 6.74 7.96
C ARG A 35 2.14 7.28 8.99
N VAL A 36 2.28 6.86 10.24
CA VAL A 36 1.44 7.34 11.34
C VAL A 36 1.68 8.83 11.58
N ARG A 37 2.93 9.31 11.55
CA ARG A 37 3.26 10.74 11.68
C ARG A 37 2.68 11.56 10.52
N GLU A 38 2.87 11.11 9.29
CA GLU A 38 2.30 11.76 8.09
C GLU A 38 0.78 11.89 8.17
N LEU A 39 0.09 10.88 8.70
CA LEU A 39 -1.36 10.93 8.91
C LEU A 39 -1.74 11.86 10.08
N SER A 40 -0.98 11.84 11.17
CA SER A 40 -1.24 12.67 12.35
C SER A 40 -1.19 14.17 12.01
N GLU A 41 -0.25 14.57 11.15
CA GLU A 41 -0.10 15.95 10.68
C GLU A 41 -1.27 16.39 9.79
N LYS A 42 -1.85 15.46 9.01
CA LYS A 42 -2.92 15.75 8.04
C LYS A 42 -4.31 15.77 8.67
N VAL A 43 -4.59 14.86 9.59
CA VAL A 43 -5.95 14.60 10.08
C VAL A 43 -6.18 15.18 11.48
N GLY A 44 -5.13 15.68 12.14
CA GLY A 44 -5.23 16.34 13.45
C GLY A 44 -5.39 15.36 14.61
N GLN A 45 -6.04 15.79 15.70
CA GLN A 45 -6.21 14.96 16.90
C GLN A 45 -7.32 13.91 16.71
N ILE A 46 -6.97 12.80 16.08
CA ILE A 46 -7.73 11.55 16.15
C ILE A 46 -7.12 10.63 17.21
N GLY A 47 -7.91 9.69 17.73
CA GLY A 47 -7.41 8.67 18.66
C GLY A 47 -6.39 7.73 18.00
N ASP A 48 -5.38 7.33 18.76
CA ASP A 48 -4.27 6.49 18.28
C ASP A 48 -4.72 5.19 17.62
N THR A 49 -5.78 4.55 18.14
CA THR A 49 -6.32 3.31 17.54
C THR A 49 -6.82 3.54 16.13
N THR A 50 -7.57 4.62 15.90
CA THR A 50 -8.11 4.97 14.58
C THR A 50 -6.98 5.36 13.64
N LEU A 51 -6.00 6.11 14.15
CA LEU A 51 -4.81 6.52 13.39
C LEU A 51 -3.99 5.31 12.92
N MET A 52 -3.77 4.32 13.79
CA MET A 52 -3.08 3.07 13.46
C MET A 52 -3.86 2.24 12.45
N LEU A 53 -5.20 2.19 12.56
CA LEU A 53 -6.05 1.52 11.57
C LEU A 53 -5.92 2.17 10.19
N MET A 54 -5.99 3.50 10.12
CA MET A 54 -5.81 4.24 8.87
C MET A 54 -4.42 4.02 8.26
N ALA A 55 -3.37 4.07 9.09
CA ALA A 55 -2.01 3.77 8.64
C ALA A 55 -1.89 2.34 8.10
N GLY A 56 -2.50 1.36 8.77
CA GLY A 56 -2.54 -0.03 8.31
C GLY A 56 -3.26 -0.21 6.97
N LEU A 57 -4.40 0.47 6.78
CA LEU A 57 -5.14 0.46 5.51
C LEU A 57 -4.32 1.09 4.38
N MET A 58 -3.67 2.22 4.64
CA MET A 58 -2.81 2.90 3.66
C MET A 58 -1.63 2.02 3.23
N ILE A 59 -0.96 1.36 4.19
CA ILE A 59 0.15 0.45 3.88
C ILE A 59 -0.33 -0.78 3.08
N ALA A 60 -1.53 -1.30 3.40
CA ALA A 60 -2.12 -2.40 2.65
C ALA A 60 -2.45 -2.02 1.20
N ASP A 61 -2.97 -0.81 0.98
CA ASP A 61 -3.24 -0.25 -0.34
C ASP A 61 -1.96 -0.12 -1.17
N GLU A 62 -0.90 0.46 -0.59
CA GLU A 62 0.42 0.57 -1.24
C GLU A 62 1.00 -0.80 -1.61
N LEU A 63 0.83 -1.80 -0.75
CA LEU A 63 1.29 -3.16 -1.00
C LEU A 63 0.47 -3.83 -2.12
N SER A 64 -0.84 -3.57 -2.18
CA SER A 64 -1.71 -4.05 -3.26
C SER A 64 -1.27 -3.48 -4.61
N ASP A 65 -1.11 -2.17 -4.68
CA ASP A 65 -0.62 -1.46 -5.89
C ASP A 65 0.76 -1.99 -6.33
N ALA A 66 1.66 -2.25 -5.38
CA ALA A 66 2.98 -2.81 -5.66
C ALA A 66 2.91 -4.24 -6.22
N TYR A 67 2.01 -5.08 -5.71
CA TYR A 67 1.81 -6.43 -6.23
C TYR A 67 1.18 -6.42 -7.63
N ASP A 68 0.20 -5.56 -7.90
CA ASP A 68 -0.41 -5.41 -9.22
C ASP A 68 0.60 -4.90 -10.26
N ALA A 69 1.48 -3.98 -9.86
CA ALA A 69 2.58 -3.50 -10.70
C ALA A 69 3.60 -4.62 -11.02
N LEU A 70 3.89 -5.50 -10.06
CA LEU A 70 4.78 -6.65 -10.29
C LEU A 70 4.13 -7.70 -11.21
N GLU A 71 2.83 -7.94 -11.06
CA GLU A 71 2.11 -8.90 -11.91
C GLU A 71 2.02 -8.40 -13.34
N SER A 72 1.72 -7.11 -13.55
CA SER A 72 1.69 -6.51 -14.88
C SER A 72 3.07 -6.48 -15.55
N ALA A 73 4.15 -6.25 -14.79
CA ALA A 73 5.51 -6.33 -15.31
C ALA A 73 5.86 -7.76 -15.77
N ARG A 74 5.50 -8.78 -14.97
CA ARG A 74 5.74 -10.20 -15.30
C ARG A 74 4.88 -10.71 -16.44
N GLY A 75 3.62 -10.28 -16.52
CA GLY A 75 2.72 -10.59 -17.62
C GLY A 75 3.22 -10.04 -18.95
N ASN A 76 3.91 -8.89 -18.93
CA ASN A 76 4.51 -8.30 -20.12
C ASN A 76 5.82 -8.99 -20.57
N GLU A 77 6.48 -9.75 -19.69
CA GLU A 77 7.65 -10.57 -20.02
C GLU A 77 7.26 -11.97 -20.55
N GLN A 78 6.00 -12.38 -20.41
CA GLN A 78 5.48 -13.68 -20.85
C GLN A 78 4.65 -13.63 -22.15
N ALA A 79 4.52 -12.48 -22.81
CA ALA A 79 3.97 -12.42 -24.16
C ALA A 79 5.01 -12.97 -25.16
N PRO A 80 4.86 -14.20 -25.69
CA PRO A 80 5.75 -14.68 -26.72
C PRO A 80 5.38 -14.00 -28.03
N GLU A 81 6.40 -13.71 -28.82
CA GLU A 81 6.25 -13.38 -30.22
C GLU A 81 5.40 -14.45 -30.92
N SER A 82 4.15 -14.13 -31.25
CA SER A 82 3.29 -14.94 -32.11
C SER A 82 2.27 -14.02 -32.75
N GLY A 83 2.51 -13.74 -34.04
CA GLY A 83 1.75 -12.78 -34.80
C GLY A 83 0.29 -13.16 -35.06
N GLY A 84 -0.50 -12.12 -35.34
CA GLY A 84 -1.76 -12.18 -36.07
C GLY A 84 -3.04 -12.04 -35.24
N GLY A 85 -3.51 -10.79 -35.03
CA GLY A 85 -4.89 -10.50 -34.60
C GLY A 85 -5.06 -9.26 -33.72
N SER A 86 -4.80 -8.06 -34.25
CA SER A 86 -4.53 -6.84 -33.46
C SER A 86 -5.71 -6.02 -32.90
N ASP A 87 -6.98 -6.20 -33.26
CA ASP A 87 -7.99 -5.20 -32.80
C ASP A 87 -8.67 -5.50 -31.45
N SER A 88 -8.79 -6.77 -31.03
CA SER A 88 -9.60 -7.10 -29.84
C SER A 88 -8.81 -7.06 -28.53
N ALA A 89 -7.51 -7.35 -28.56
CA ALA A 89 -6.67 -7.38 -27.36
C ALA A 89 -6.28 -5.98 -26.89
N GLU A 90 -5.99 -5.07 -27.83
CA GLU A 90 -5.72 -3.66 -27.53
C GLU A 90 -6.98 -2.98 -26.95
N ALA A 91 -8.16 -3.26 -27.50
CA ALA A 91 -9.43 -2.75 -26.98
C ALA A 91 -9.72 -3.24 -25.55
N ALA A 92 -9.39 -4.50 -25.23
CA ALA A 92 -9.56 -5.06 -23.89
C ALA A 92 -8.61 -4.39 -22.89
N ALA A 93 -7.34 -4.23 -23.24
CA ALA A 93 -6.34 -3.54 -22.40
C ALA A 93 -6.69 -2.06 -22.16
N VAL A 94 -7.20 -1.36 -23.19
CA VAL A 94 -7.67 0.02 -23.06
C VAL A 94 -8.91 0.11 -22.16
N THR A 95 -9.84 -0.84 -22.28
CA THR A 95 -11.06 -0.88 -21.44
C THR A 95 -10.68 -1.11 -19.97
N GLU A 96 -9.74 -2.02 -19.69
CA GLU A 96 -9.25 -2.26 -18.33
C GLU A 96 -8.54 -1.02 -17.75
N SER A 97 -7.71 -0.35 -18.57
CA SER A 97 -7.07 0.91 -18.16
C SER A 97 -8.09 2.01 -17.88
N LEU A 98 -9.17 2.10 -18.66
CA LEU A 98 -10.25 3.06 -18.45
C LEU A 98 -11.04 2.76 -17.18
N ASP A 99 -11.29 1.49 -16.88
CA ASP A 99 -12.01 1.08 -15.67
C ASP A 99 -11.19 1.41 -14.41
N ARG A 100 -9.88 1.12 -14.42
CA ARG A 100 -8.96 1.52 -13.33
C ARG A 100 -8.91 3.04 -13.13
N MET A 101 -8.91 3.81 -14.22
CA MET A 101 -8.97 5.27 -14.14
C MET A 101 -10.30 5.75 -13.57
N ALA A 102 -11.42 5.16 -13.97
CA ALA A 102 -12.74 5.48 -13.45
C ALA A 102 -12.84 5.19 -11.95
N THR A 103 -12.31 4.04 -11.49
CA THR A 103 -12.23 3.71 -10.05
C THR A 103 -11.41 4.74 -9.28
N ARG A 104 -10.24 5.13 -9.79
CA ARG A 104 -9.39 6.15 -9.16
C ARG A 104 -10.08 7.51 -9.07
N ILE A 105 -10.77 7.94 -10.12
CA ILE A 105 -11.53 9.21 -10.12
C ILE A 105 -12.68 9.16 -9.11
N ALA A 106 -13.42 8.05 -9.06
CA ALA A 106 -14.50 7.87 -8.09
C ALA A 106 -13.98 7.94 -6.65
N HIS A 107 -12.88 7.27 -6.35
CA HIS A 107 -12.24 7.29 -5.04
C HIS A 107 -11.72 8.70 -4.66
N LEU A 108 -11.26 9.48 -5.64
CA LEU A 108 -10.80 10.86 -5.44
C LEU A 108 -11.98 11.81 -5.19
N ALA A 109 -13.10 11.59 -5.87
CA ALA A 109 -14.33 12.33 -5.67
C ALA A 109 -14.93 12.07 -4.29
N GLU A 110 -15.00 10.81 -3.85
CA GLU A 110 -15.49 10.44 -2.51
C GLU A 110 -14.64 11.08 -1.40
N ARG A 111 -13.33 11.18 -1.62
CA ARG A 111 -12.41 11.87 -0.69
C ARG A 111 -12.61 13.39 -0.64
N LEU A 112 -13.09 14.02 -1.72
CA LEU A 112 -13.39 15.45 -1.77
C LEU A 112 -14.79 15.78 -1.23
N GLU A 113 -15.72 14.83 -1.29
CA GLU A 113 -17.09 15.00 -0.78
C GLU A 113 -17.17 14.84 0.75
N ASN A 114 -16.20 14.15 1.36
CA ASN A 114 -16.04 13.98 2.81
C ASN A 114 -15.12 15.02 3.48
N THR A 115 -14.82 16.13 2.79
CA THR A 115 -14.13 17.32 3.35
C THR A 115 -15.05 18.52 3.37
#